data_AF-A0A1X7M779-F1
#
_entry.id   AF-A0A1X7M779-F1
#
_cell.length_a   1.000
_cell.length_b   1.000
_cell.length_c   1.000
_cell.angle_alpha   90.00
_cell.angle_beta   90.00
_cell.angle_gamma   90.00
#
_symmetry.space_group_name_H-M   'P 1'
#
loop_
_entity.id
_entity.type
_entity.pdbx_description
1 polymer ?
#
loop_
_entity_poly.entity_id
_entity_poly.type
_entity_poly.pdbx_seq_one_letter_code
_entity_poly.pdbx_strand_id
1 'polypeptide(L)'
;MLAAVATSGSYSDLTDTPVIPPVLGFTPVQQGGGVNQGNNKVYIGWRPSGTGLGVTVDQTDEGNVVFEAELQGNVANLQNNINEVSNAVAALEGQVGSAWTPGNLQPLSVNGIGYVTFIVRNGDSSQSASEGTVIALQGRPGSWLSGGNAASGGDYWCIWTRIA
;
A
#
# COMPACT_ATOMS: atom_id res chain seq x y z
N MET A 1 59.26 13.58 59.97
CA MET A 1 58.81 12.18 60.07
C MET A 1 57.30 12.18 59.85
N LEU A 2 56.78 11.34 58.95
CA LEU A 2 55.34 11.24 58.70
C LEU A 2 54.65 10.71 59.97
N ALA A 3 53.51 11.27 60.37
CA ALA A 3 52.80 10.82 61.58
C ALA A 3 52.38 9.35 61.44
N ALA A 4 52.38 8.57 62.53
CA ALA A 4 51.98 7.15 62.51
C ALA A 4 50.58 6.91 61.92
N VAL A 5 49.69 7.92 62.00
CA VAL A 5 48.37 7.94 61.33
C VAL A 5 48.49 7.75 59.81
N ALA A 6 49.57 8.22 59.18
CA ALA A 6 49.78 8.14 57.74
C ALA A 6 50.40 6.80 57.27
N THR A 7 50.89 5.96 58.18
CA THR A 7 51.64 4.75 57.81
C THR A 7 51.06 3.46 58.39
N SER A 8 50.23 3.53 59.44
CA SER A 8 49.66 2.33 60.08
C SER A 8 48.27 2.54 60.69
N GLY A 9 47.60 3.65 60.41
CA GLY A 9 46.26 3.92 60.91
C GLY A 9 45.23 2.99 60.28
N SER A 10 44.58 2.14 61.08
CA SER A 10 43.34 1.49 60.69
C SER A 10 42.26 2.57 60.68
N TYR A 11 41.72 2.93 59.52
CA TYR A 11 40.70 3.97 59.31
C TYR A 11 39.31 3.56 59.84
N SER A 12 39.26 2.76 60.91
CA SER A 12 38.04 2.33 61.60
C SER A 12 37.24 3.50 62.23
N ASP A 13 37.83 4.70 62.25
CA ASP A 13 37.23 5.99 62.63
C ASP A 13 36.47 6.67 61.47
N LEU A 14 36.73 6.29 60.21
CA LEU A 14 35.99 6.84 59.07
C LEU A 14 34.60 6.19 59.01
N THR A 15 33.64 6.74 59.77
CA THR A 15 32.23 6.38 59.69
C THR A 15 31.62 6.64 58.32
N ASP A 16 32.27 7.49 57.51
CA ASP A 16 31.90 7.84 56.13
C ASP A 16 32.96 7.32 55.13
N THR A 17 33.36 6.05 55.24
CA THR A 17 34.21 5.45 54.20
C THR A 17 33.52 5.52 52.83
N PRO A 18 34.20 6.02 51.77
CA PRO A 18 33.61 6.07 50.44
C PRO A 18 33.20 4.67 49.98
N VAL A 19 31.91 4.49 49.67
CA VAL A 19 31.44 3.26 49.04
C VAL A 19 31.88 3.27 47.59
N ILE A 20 32.87 2.45 47.25
CA ILE A 20 33.29 2.23 45.86
C ILE A 20 32.31 1.22 45.24
N PRO A 21 31.59 1.58 44.16
CA PRO A 21 30.74 0.62 43.46
C PRO A 21 31.56 -0.57 42.96
N PRO A 22 31.04 -1.80 43.03
CA PRO A 22 31.65 -2.95 42.40
C PRO A 22 31.91 -2.68 40.91
N VAL A 23 33.06 -3.12 40.41
CA VAL A 23 33.39 -3.04 38.99
C VAL A 23 32.44 -3.97 38.23
N LEU A 24 31.76 -3.45 37.20
CA LEU A 24 30.76 -4.20 36.42
C LEU A 24 31.35 -5.33 35.56
N GLY A 25 32.68 -5.40 35.39
CA GLY A 25 33.35 -6.40 34.57
C GLY A 25 33.21 -6.18 33.05
N PHE A 26 32.48 -5.14 32.63
CA PHE A 26 32.32 -4.71 31.24
C PHE A 26 32.34 -3.18 31.17
N THR A 27 32.64 -2.64 29.98
CA THR A 27 32.53 -1.19 29.73
C THR A 27 31.05 -0.84 29.55
N PRO A 28 30.44 -0.05 30.44
CA PRO A 28 29.05 0.35 30.26
C PRO A 28 28.93 1.28 29.05
N VAL A 29 27.84 1.17 28.31
CA VAL A 29 27.46 2.15 27.30
C VAL A 29 26.69 3.27 27.99
N GLN A 30 27.05 4.52 27.72
CA GLN A 30 26.28 5.66 28.22
C GLN A 30 24.92 5.70 27.54
N GLN A 31 23.88 5.89 28.34
CA GLN A 31 22.51 6.04 27.88
C GLN A 31 22.09 7.51 27.97
N GLY A 32 21.78 8.12 26.83
CA GLY A 32 21.38 9.53 26.77
C GLY A 32 22.51 10.54 27.06
N GLY A 33 22.16 11.83 27.12
CA GLY A 33 23.08 12.91 27.51
C GLY A 33 24.18 13.27 26.50
N GLY A 34 24.18 12.67 25.31
CA GLY A 34 25.01 13.10 24.19
C GLY A 34 24.46 14.32 23.45
N VAL A 35 25.12 14.73 22.37
CA VAL A 35 24.64 15.82 21.51
C VAL A 35 23.25 15.46 20.95
N ASN A 36 22.28 16.37 21.09
CA ASN A 36 20.88 16.18 20.68
C ASN A 36 20.16 14.99 21.35
N GLN A 37 20.55 14.65 22.59
CA GLN A 37 19.86 13.65 23.41
C GLN A 37 19.39 14.29 24.72
N GLY A 38 18.20 13.90 25.18
CA GLY A 38 17.76 14.22 26.54
C GLY A 38 18.47 13.35 27.60
N ASN A 39 18.15 13.62 28.87
CA ASN A 39 18.62 12.83 30.01
C ASN A 39 17.70 11.64 30.33
N ASN A 40 16.86 11.25 29.38
CA ASN A 40 15.82 10.24 29.55
C ASN A 40 16.42 8.85 29.82
N LYS A 41 15.71 8.06 30.63
CA LYS A 41 16.06 6.66 30.86
C LYS A 41 15.38 5.76 29.84
N VAL A 42 16.15 5.09 29.01
CA VAL A 42 15.73 3.94 28.21
C VAL A 42 15.65 2.70 29.10
N TYR A 43 14.55 1.97 29.01
CA TYR A 43 14.37 0.64 29.61
C TYR A 43 14.10 -0.36 28.49
N ILE A 44 14.76 -1.53 28.55
CA ILE A 44 14.57 -2.62 27.59
C ILE A 44 14.25 -3.88 28.39
N GLY A 45 13.18 -4.59 28.02
CA GLY A 45 12.76 -5.78 28.75
C GLY A 45 11.66 -6.58 28.07
N TRP A 46 11.46 -7.82 28.53
CA TRP A 46 10.37 -8.67 28.06
C TRP A 46 9.02 -8.16 28.57
N ARG A 47 8.04 -8.04 27.68
CA ARG A 47 6.74 -7.46 28.04
C ARG A 47 5.90 -8.46 28.84
N PRO A 48 5.15 -8.00 29.86
CA PRO A 48 4.28 -8.87 30.65
C PRO A 48 3.22 -9.61 29.82
N SER A 49 2.81 -9.02 28.69
CA SER A 49 1.85 -9.63 27.75
C SER A 49 2.44 -10.76 26.89
N GLY A 50 3.75 -11.01 26.95
CA GLY A 50 4.41 -12.01 26.12
C GLY A 50 4.55 -11.61 24.65
N THR A 51 4.30 -10.35 24.30
CA THR A 51 4.30 -9.85 22.91
C THR A 51 5.69 -9.59 22.34
N GLY A 52 6.76 -9.71 23.15
CA GLY A 52 8.14 -9.55 22.70
C GLY A 52 8.99 -8.68 23.62
N LEU A 53 10.16 -8.30 23.10
CA LEU A 53 11.06 -7.33 23.70
C LEU A 53 10.51 -5.91 23.48
N GLY A 54 10.23 -5.18 24.55
CA GLY A 54 9.74 -3.80 24.52
C GLY A 54 10.80 -2.79 24.94
N VAL A 55 10.62 -1.54 24.48
CA VAL A 55 11.45 -0.40 24.85
C VAL A 55 10.56 0.70 25.43
N THR A 56 10.96 1.30 26.55
CA THR A 56 10.33 2.51 27.09
C THR A 56 11.37 3.61 27.29
N VAL A 57 10.96 4.87 27.12
CA VAL A 57 11.76 6.06 27.44
C VAL A 57 11.04 6.79 28.59
N ASP A 58 11.66 6.78 29.76
CA ASP A 58 11.07 7.11 31.05
C ASP A 58 9.77 6.31 31.29
N GLN A 59 8.62 6.97 31.20
CA GLN A 59 7.30 6.34 31.34
C GLN A 59 6.59 6.14 30.00
N THR A 60 7.20 6.56 28.89
CA THR A 60 6.63 6.43 27.54
C THR A 60 6.99 5.09 26.93
N ASP A 61 6.00 4.38 26.43
CA ASP A 61 6.17 3.10 25.74
C ASP A 61 6.43 3.33 24.25
N GLU A 62 7.62 2.96 23.79
CA GLU A 62 8.05 3.11 22.39
C GLU A 62 7.66 1.89 21.53
N GLY A 63 7.03 0.87 22.13
CA GLY A 63 6.62 -0.34 21.44
C GLY A 63 7.69 -1.44 21.44
N ASN A 64 7.55 -2.39 20.51
CA ASN A 64 8.37 -3.59 20.45
C ASN A 64 9.59 -3.41 19.55
N VAL A 65 10.69 -4.06 19.91
CA VAL A 65 11.80 -4.30 18.99
C VAL A 65 11.35 -5.33 17.97
N VAL A 66 11.49 -4.99 16.68
CA VAL A 66 11.20 -5.90 15.57
C VAL A 66 12.50 -6.57 15.14
N PHE A 67 12.53 -7.89 15.14
CA PHE A 67 13.65 -8.66 14.58
C PHE A 67 13.35 -9.10 13.14
N GLU A 68 14.38 -9.59 12.45
CA GLU A 68 14.30 -9.94 11.02
C GLU A 68 13.23 -10.98 10.72
N ALA A 69 12.99 -11.94 11.63
CA ALA A 69 12.00 -12.99 11.44
C ALA A 69 10.57 -12.45 11.41
N GLU A 70 10.18 -11.58 12.35
CA GLU A 70 8.88 -10.93 12.36
C GLU A 70 8.70 -10.01 11.15
N LEU A 71 9.74 -9.24 10.80
CA LEU A 71 9.71 -8.39 9.61
C LEU A 71 9.52 -9.22 8.33
N GLN A 72 10.25 -10.32 8.19
CA GLN A 72 10.15 -11.21 7.03
C GLN A 72 8.74 -11.82 6.89
N GLY A 73 8.12 -12.23 8.00
CA GLY A 73 6.74 -12.71 7.99
C GLY A 73 5.75 -11.65 7.49
N ASN A 74 5.88 -10.41 7.97
CA ASN A 74 5.04 -9.30 7.51
C ASN A 74 5.26 -8.97 6.03
N VAL A 75 6.51 -8.96 5.56
CA VAL A 75 6.85 -8.73 4.15
C VAL A 75 6.28 -9.84 3.26
N ALA A 76 6.36 -11.10 3.68
CA ALA A 76 5.79 -12.23 2.94
C ALA A 76 4.26 -12.11 2.81
N ASN A 77 3.56 -11.72 3.87
CA ASN A 77 2.11 -11.49 3.82
C ASN A 77 1.75 -10.35 2.85
N LEU A 78 2.50 -9.24 2.88
CA LEU A 78 2.29 -8.14 1.94
C LEU A 78 2.56 -8.57 0.49
N GLN A 79 3.61 -9.37 0.25
CA GLN A 79 3.90 -9.92 -1.07
C GLN A 79 2.76 -10.80 -1.58
N ASN A 80 2.17 -11.65 -0.73
CA ASN A 80 1.01 -12.46 -1.09
C ASN A 80 -0.18 -11.57 -1.48
N ASN A 81 -0.53 -10.58 -0.66
CA ASN A 81 -1.61 -9.65 -0.97
C ASN A 81 -1.38 -8.89 -2.29
N ILE A 82 -0.14 -8.44 -2.55
CA ILE A 82 0.23 -7.76 -3.79
C ILE A 82 0.07 -8.69 -5.00
N ASN A 83 0.49 -9.94 -4.87
CA ASN A 83 0.34 -10.93 -5.95
C ASN A 83 -1.14 -11.20 -6.26
N GLU A 84 -1.98 -11.32 -5.22
CA GLU A 84 -3.43 -11.48 -5.40
C GLU A 84 -4.07 -10.29 -6.11
N VAL A 85 -3.74 -9.06 -5.70
CA VAL A 85 -4.21 -7.84 -6.36
C VAL A 85 -3.69 -7.75 -7.80
N SER A 86 -2.42 -8.06 -8.04
CA SER A 86 -1.81 -8.03 -9.37
C SER A 86 -2.51 -9.00 -10.32
N ASN A 87 -2.85 -10.20 -9.85
CA ASN A 87 -3.61 -11.18 -10.64
C ASN A 87 -5.04 -10.68 -10.94
N ALA A 88 -5.70 -10.07 -9.96
CA ALA A 88 -7.03 -9.50 -10.15
C ALA A 88 -7.02 -8.34 -11.18
N VAL A 89 -6.01 -7.46 -11.12
CA VAL A 89 -5.81 -6.38 -12.09
C VAL A 89 -5.55 -6.95 -13.48
N ALA A 90 -4.66 -7.94 -13.62
CA ALA A 90 -4.39 -8.59 -14.90
C ALA A 90 -5.65 -9.24 -15.50
N ALA A 91 -6.51 -9.85 -14.67
CA ALA A 91 -7.78 -10.40 -15.12
C ALA A 91 -8.77 -9.32 -15.59
N LEU A 92 -8.87 -8.20 -14.87
CA LEU A 92 -9.67 -7.05 -15.28
C LEU A 92 -9.15 -6.44 -16.58
N GLU A 93 -7.84 -6.26 -16.70
CA GLU A 93 -7.19 -5.82 -17.93
C GLU A 93 -7.41 -6.81 -19.07
N GLY A 94 -7.49 -8.11 -18.83
CA GLY A 94 -7.87 -9.10 -19.85
C GLY A 94 -9.32 -8.94 -20.32
N GLN A 95 -10.24 -8.67 -19.39
CA GLN A 95 -11.65 -8.39 -19.72
C GLN A 95 -11.78 -7.08 -20.50
N VAL A 96 -11.11 -6.01 -20.07
CA VAL A 96 -11.13 -4.69 -20.72
C VAL A 96 -10.28 -4.68 -22.00
N GLY A 97 -9.18 -5.41 -22.06
CA GLY A 97 -8.21 -5.47 -23.16
C GLY A 97 -8.70 -6.24 -24.39
N SER A 98 -9.71 -7.09 -24.25
CA SER A 98 -10.48 -7.61 -25.38
C SER A 98 -11.38 -6.56 -26.06
N ALA A 99 -11.53 -5.36 -25.46
CA ALA A 99 -12.09 -4.18 -26.13
C ALA A 99 -11.03 -3.38 -26.93
N TRP A 100 -9.94 -4.03 -27.37
CA TRP A 100 -9.02 -3.49 -28.37
C TRP A 100 -9.73 -3.41 -29.73
N THR A 101 -10.09 -2.20 -30.16
CA THR A 101 -10.54 -1.93 -31.54
C THR A 101 -9.33 -1.59 -32.43
N PRO A 102 -9.10 -2.28 -33.56
CA PRO A 102 -8.09 -1.86 -34.52
C PRO A 102 -8.48 -0.51 -35.16
N GLY A 103 -7.65 0.51 -34.97
CA GLY A 103 -7.69 1.78 -35.72
C GLY A 103 -8.62 2.86 -35.16
N ASN A 104 -8.04 3.93 -34.58
CA ASN A 104 -8.59 5.29 -34.39
C ASN A 104 -10.11 5.46 -34.10
N LEU A 105 -10.76 4.52 -33.42
CA LEU A 105 -12.12 4.65 -32.90
C LEU A 105 -12.04 4.54 -31.38
N GLN A 106 -12.46 5.60 -30.69
CA GLN A 106 -12.32 5.76 -29.25
C GLN A 106 -12.97 4.57 -28.50
N PRO A 107 -12.33 4.06 -27.43
CA PRO A 107 -12.77 2.82 -26.77
C PRO A 107 -14.20 2.95 -26.24
N LEU A 108 -14.95 1.86 -26.33
CA LEU A 108 -16.24 1.68 -25.67
C LEU A 108 -16.05 1.86 -24.16
N SER A 109 -16.32 3.04 -23.61
CA SER A 109 -16.31 3.26 -22.16
C SER A 109 -17.64 2.80 -21.58
N VAL A 110 -17.67 1.60 -21.00
CA VAL A 110 -18.80 1.16 -20.18
C VAL A 110 -18.63 1.79 -18.80
N ASN A 111 -19.11 3.03 -18.64
CA ASN A 111 -19.31 3.56 -17.30
C ASN A 111 -20.44 2.76 -16.64
N GLY A 112 -20.31 2.48 -15.33
CA GLY A 112 -21.10 1.52 -14.54
C GLY A 112 -22.61 1.75 -14.40
N ILE A 113 -23.25 2.29 -15.44
CA ILE A 113 -24.69 2.53 -15.58
C ILE A 113 -25.11 2.09 -16.98
N GLY A 114 -25.14 0.76 -17.18
CA GLY A 114 -26.15 0.06 -17.97
C GLY A 114 -26.34 0.33 -19.47
N TYR A 115 -25.62 1.26 -20.10
CA TYR A 115 -25.79 1.52 -21.53
C TYR A 115 -24.46 1.53 -22.29
N VAL A 116 -24.43 0.77 -23.39
CA VAL A 116 -23.38 0.80 -24.42
C VAL A 116 -23.82 1.79 -25.50
N THR A 117 -23.10 2.89 -25.66
CA THR A 117 -23.38 3.89 -26.71
C THR A 117 -22.55 3.56 -27.95
N PHE A 118 -23.20 3.31 -29.08
CA PHE A 118 -22.56 3.23 -30.40
C PHE A 118 -22.71 4.60 -31.09
N ILE A 119 -21.60 5.26 -31.45
CA ILE A 119 -21.63 6.53 -32.21
C ILE A 119 -21.48 6.20 -33.71
N VAL A 120 -22.42 6.66 -34.55
CA VAL A 120 -22.35 6.56 -36.02
C VAL A 120 -22.35 7.98 -36.64
N ARG A 121 -21.45 8.29 -37.58
CA ARG A 121 -21.31 9.64 -38.20
C ARG A 121 -22.49 10.02 -39.12
N ASN A 122 -22.63 11.33 -39.34
CA ASN A 122 -23.70 12.11 -40.02
C ASN A 122 -24.19 11.67 -41.43
N GLY A 123 -25.27 10.91 -41.58
CA GLY A 123 -25.95 10.89 -42.90
C GLY A 123 -27.08 9.90 -43.12
N ASP A 124 -27.19 8.85 -42.32
CA ASP A 124 -28.20 7.81 -42.49
C ASP A 124 -29.27 7.90 -41.38
N SER A 125 -30.48 7.41 -41.65
CA SER A 125 -31.67 7.56 -40.80
C SER A 125 -31.64 6.70 -39.53
N SER A 126 -31.77 7.38 -38.39
CA SER A 126 -31.98 6.83 -37.04
C SER A 126 -33.05 5.75 -36.98
N GLN A 127 -32.69 4.51 -36.65
CA GLN A 127 -33.66 3.48 -36.26
C GLN A 127 -33.89 3.57 -34.76
N SER A 128 -34.99 4.21 -34.34
CA SER A 128 -35.41 4.29 -32.93
C SER A 128 -36.53 3.28 -32.67
N ALA A 129 -36.41 2.46 -31.61
CA ALA A 129 -37.50 1.59 -31.16
C ALA A 129 -37.92 1.93 -29.72
N SER A 130 -39.12 1.50 -29.36
CA SER A 130 -39.65 1.56 -28.01
C SER A 130 -38.87 0.67 -27.04
N GLU A 131 -38.92 1.01 -25.75
CA GLU A 131 -38.29 0.26 -24.68
C GLU A 131 -38.73 -1.22 -24.70
N GLY A 132 -37.75 -2.14 -24.61
CA GLY A 132 -37.98 -3.58 -24.63
C GLY A 132 -38.09 -4.22 -26.03
N THR A 133 -37.89 -3.47 -27.12
CA THR A 133 -37.99 -4.00 -28.48
C THR A 133 -36.62 -4.43 -29.02
N VAL A 134 -36.52 -5.65 -29.56
CA VAL A 134 -35.32 -6.10 -30.30
C VAL A 134 -35.43 -5.61 -31.75
N ILE A 135 -34.50 -4.75 -32.18
CA ILE A 135 -34.41 -4.28 -33.57
C ILE A 135 -33.52 -5.27 -34.35
N ALA A 136 -34.12 -6.07 -35.24
CA ALA A 136 -33.36 -6.93 -36.14
C ALA A 136 -32.84 -6.12 -37.34
N LEU A 137 -31.51 -6.05 -37.51
CA LEU A 137 -30.87 -5.38 -38.64
C LEU A 137 -30.68 -6.41 -39.76
N GLN A 138 -31.50 -6.37 -40.81
CA GLN A 138 -31.39 -7.31 -41.93
C GLN A 138 -30.26 -6.92 -42.88
N GLY A 139 -29.13 -7.63 -42.81
CA GLY A 139 -28.01 -7.52 -43.77
C GLY A 139 -27.98 -8.66 -44.78
N ARG A 140 -27.36 -8.44 -45.94
CA ARG A 140 -26.98 -9.52 -46.87
C ARG A 140 -25.72 -10.24 -46.33
N PRO A 141 -25.46 -11.50 -46.72
CA PRO A 141 -24.20 -12.16 -46.38
C PRO A 141 -23.00 -11.30 -46.82
N GLY A 142 -22.13 -10.94 -45.89
CA GLY A 142 -21.00 -10.05 -46.14
C GLY A 142 -21.24 -8.57 -45.84
N SER A 143 -22.41 -8.18 -45.31
CA SER A 143 -22.68 -6.83 -44.80
C SER A 143 -22.03 -6.59 -43.44
N TRP A 144 -21.60 -5.36 -43.19
CA TRP A 144 -20.95 -4.94 -41.94
C TRP A 144 -21.66 -3.70 -41.38
N LEU A 145 -21.77 -3.61 -40.04
CA LEU A 145 -22.22 -2.39 -39.37
C LEU A 145 -21.12 -1.32 -39.50
N SER A 146 -21.43 -0.11 -40.00
CA SER A 146 -20.40 0.92 -40.27
C SER A 146 -20.77 2.27 -39.67
N GLY A 147 -19.87 2.78 -38.83
CA GLY A 147 -20.06 4.01 -38.06
C GLY A 147 -19.73 5.31 -38.80
N GLY A 148 -20.13 5.52 -40.06
CA GLY A 148 -19.92 6.81 -40.70
C GLY A 148 -20.75 7.14 -41.94
N ASN A 149 -20.75 8.42 -42.35
CA ASN A 149 -21.47 8.94 -43.53
C ASN A 149 -21.30 8.00 -44.72
N ALA A 150 -22.42 7.54 -45.26
CA ALA A 150 -22.48 6.70 -46.45
C ALA A 150 -21.48 7.17 -47.53
N ALA A 151 -20.42 6.39 -47.75
CA ALA A 151 -19.67 6.50 -48.98
C ALA A 151 -20.60 6.01 -50.09
N SER A 152 -20.86 6.87 -51.07
CA SER A 152 -21.77 6.62 -52.18
C SER A 152 -21.40 5.33 -52.90
N GLY A 153 -22.09 4.22 -52.58
CA GLY A 153 -21.97 2.94 -53.29
C GLY A 153 -21.91 1.65 -52.45
N GLY A 154 -21.98 1.70 -51.11
CA GLY A 154 -22.06 0.49 -50.25
C GLY A 154 -23.27 0.46 -49.31
N ASP A 155 -23.80 -0.74 -49.03
CA ASP A 155 -24.89 -0.96 -48.05
C ASP A 155 -24.35 -0.80 -46.63
N TYR A 156 -24.53 0.38 -46.02
CA TYR A 156 -24.11 0.69 -44.65
C TYR A 156 -25.32 0.95 -43.73
N TRP A 157 -25.20 0.66 -42.43
CA TRP A 157 -26.25 0.84 -41.41
C TRP A 157 -25.79 1.80 -40.31
N CYS A 158 -26.63 2.78 -39.94
CA CYS A 158 -26.42 3.68 -38.80
C CYS A 158 -27.46 3.49 -37.68
N ILE A 159 -27.10 3.84 -36.45
CA ILE A 159 -28.01 3.83 -35.29
C ILE A 159 -28.02 5.24 -34.69
N TRP A 160 -29.18 5.91 -34.63
CA TRP A 160 -29.36 7.09 -33.76
C TRP A 160 -30.54 6.84 -32.81
N THR A 161 -30.39 7.24 -31.55
CA THR A 161 -31.43 7.18 -30.53
C THR A 161 -31.99 8.58 -30.25
N ARG A 162 -33.32 8.70 -30.18
CA ARG A 162 -34.04 9.91 -29.72
C ARG A 162 -34.29 9.79 -28.23
N ILE A 163 -33.93 10.81 -27.45
CA ILE A 163 -34.38 10.99 -26.07
C ILE A 163 -35.52 12.01 -26.08
N ALA A 164 -36.58 11.76 -25.30
CA ALA A 164 -37.70 12.69 -25.13
C ALA A 164 -37.28 13.96 -24.40
#